data_AF-A0A847JHD0-F1
#
_entry.id   AF-A0A847JHD0-F1
#
_cell.length_a   1.000
_cell.length_b   1.000
_cell.length_c   1.000
_cell.angle_alpha   90.00
_cell.angle_beta   90.00
_cell.angle_gamma   90.00
#
_symmetry.space_group_name_H-M   'P 1'
#
loop_
_entity.id
_entity.type
_entity.pdbx_description
1 polymer ?
#
loop_
_entity_poly.entity_id
_entity_poly.type
_entity_poly.pdbx_seq_one_letter_code
_entity_poly.pdbx_strand_id
1 'polypeptide(L)'
;MQATRSFSKSGSGIAFDAERAIQSLGRGQTVVAVTAARDLMPASFLAAIDVEVTIGVPEIASIRRVIHEVCSGSPRGLKVGDVAGLGLIELATAIRPGAAKETIERLRRSSANTTRVTLTFPSAPLVVDLVGYGDAKTWATQAVQDFAEIRAGKYTRLTSALLAGPPGTGKTLLAQSIARSADVRLVATSVAAWFS
;
A
#
# COMPACT_ATOMS: atom_id res chain seq x y z
N MET A 1 2.29 38.92 -0.68
CA MET A 1 3.58 38.25 -0.99
C MET A 1 3.26 36.98 -1.75
N GLN A 2 3.35 37.00 -3.09
CA GLN A 2 3.04 35.83 -3.92
C GLN A 2 4.19 34.83 -3.81
N ALA A 3 3.96 33.69 -3.15
CA ALA A 3 4.90 32.58 -3.19
C ALA A 3 4.82 31.95 -4.59
N THR A 4 5.75 32.31 -5.46
CA THR A 4 5.91 31.67 -6.77
C THR A 4 6.32 30.21 -6.55
N ARG A 5 5.35 29.30 -6.53
CA ARG A 5 5.58 27.86 -6.40
C ARG A 5 5.99 27.31 -7.76
N SER A 6 7.29 27.14 -8.00
CA SER A 6 7.77 26.45 -9.19
C SER A 6 7.77 24.94 -8.93
N PHE A 7 6.94 24.19 -9.64
CA PHE A 7 6.97 22.74 -9.63
C PHE A 7 7.70 22.25 -10.89
N SER A 8 8.77 21.49 -10.74
CA SER A 8 9.34 20.73 -11.86
C SER A 8 9.25 19.25 -11.58
N LYS A 9 8.55 18.54 -12.47
CA LYS A 9 8.56 17.10 -12.53
C LYS A 9 9.67 16.69 -13.49
N SER A 10 10.76 16.15 -12.96
CA SER A 10 11.73 15.42 -13.78
C SER A 10 11.04 14.15 -14.28
N GLY A 11 10.60 14.19 -15.55
CA GLY A 11 10.08 13.05 -16.27
C GLY A 11 11.24 12.36 -16.98
N SER A 12 11.34 11.05 -16.78
CA SER A 12 12.31 10.09 -17.35
C SER A 12 13.73 10.13 -16.77
N GLY A 13 14.06 9.10 -15.97
CA GLY A 13 15.42 8.84 -15.46
C GLY A 13 15.71 9.50 -14.11
N ILE A 14 15.83 8.68 -13.06
CA ILE A 14 15.98 9.09 -11.67
C ILE A 14 17.36 9.75 -11.47
N ALA A 15 17.39 11.08 -11.50
CA ALA A 15 18.48 11.86 -10.91
C ALA A 15 17.87 13.06 -10.20
N PHE A 16 18.14 13.17 -8.90
CA PHE A 16 17.82 14.34 -8.10
C PHE A 16 18.54 15.57 -8.71
N ASP A 17 17.78 16.62 -9.02
CA ASP A 17 18.33 17.88 -9.58
C ASP A 17 18.99 18.70 -8.47
N ALA A 18 20.21 18.29 -8.12
CA ALA A 18 20.99 18.88 -7.04
C ALA A 18 21.37 20.33 -7.33
N GLU A 19 21.69 20.67 -8.59
CA GLU A 19 22.09 22.02 -8.98
C GLU A 19 20.98 23.03 -8.73
N ARG A 20 19.75 22.70 -9.13
CA ARG A 20 18.60 23.57 -8.89
C ARG A 20 18.31 23.73 -7.40
N ALA A 21 18.39 22.64 -6.64
CA ALA A 21 18.19 22.68 -5.19
C ALA A 21 19.20 23.61 -4.52
N ILE A 22 20.49 23.50 -4.88
CA ILE A 22 21.56 24.38 -4.38
C ILE A 22 21.29 25.84 -4.75
N GLN A 23 20.90 26.11 -5.99
CA GLN A 23 20.61 27.49 -6.44
C GLN A 23 19.43 28.12 -5.69
N SER A 24 18.36 27.36 -5.44
CA SER A 24 17.21 27.83 -4.66
C SER A 24 17.58 28.06 -3.19
N LEU A 25 18.34 27.16 -2.58
CA LEU A 25 18.83 27.34 -1.20
C LEU A 25 19.72 28.57 -1.07
N GLY A 26 20.64 28.80 -2.02
CA GLY A 26 21.50 29.99 -2.06
C GLY A 26 20.73 31.32 -2.20
N ARG A 27 19.49 31.27 -2.69
CA ARG A 27 18.57 32.42 -2.76
C ARG A 27 17.65 32.56 -1.54
N GLY A 28 17.84 31.73 -0.51
CA GLY A 28 16.99 31.71 0.69
C GLY A 28 15.59 31.16 0.46
N GLN A 29 15.39 30.34 -0.58
CA GLN A 29 14.09 29.72 -0.88
C GLN A 29 13.93 28.38 -0.15
N THR A 30 12.69 28.05 0.23
CA THR A 30 12.35 26.72 0.73
C THR A 30 12.36 25.70 -0.40
N VAL A 31 13.14 24.64 -0.26
CA VAL A 31 13.16 23.50 -1.18
C VAL A 31 12.43 22.33 -0.52
N VAL A 32 11.44 21.76 -1.22
CA VAL A 32 10.74 20.55 -0.79
C VAL A 32 11.09 19.43 -1.76
N ALA A 33 11.75 18.39 -1.25
CA ALA A 33 12.04 17.18 -1.99
C ALA A 33 11.02 16.09 -1.62
N VAL A 34 10.50 15.37 -2.63
CA VAL A 34 9.62 14.22 -2.45
C VAL A 34 10.30 13.01 -3.07
N THR A 35 10.57 11.99 -2.27
CA THR A 35 11.23 10.76 -2.70
C THR A 35 10.46 9.53 -2.24
N ALA A 36 10.54 8.44 -3.01
CA ALA A 36 9.95 7.15 -2.65
C ALA A 36 10.82 6.38 -1.64
N ALA A 37 12.12 6.66 -1.61
CA ALA A 37 13.07 6.04 -0.70
C ALA A 37 14.22 7.01 -0.38
N ARG A 38 14.74 6.91 0.85
CA ARG A 38 15.72 7.86 1.40
C ARG A 38 17.10 7.72 0.74
N ASP A 39 17.46 6.51 0.36
CA ASP A 39 18.70 6.13 -0.33
C ASP A 39 18.80 6.69 -1.76
N LEU A 40 17.67 7.06 -2.37
CA LEU A 40 17.65 7.76 -3.65
C LEU A 40 18.11 9.23 -3.55
N MET A 41 18.25 9.78 -2.35
CA MET A 41 18.72 11.15 -2.14
C MET A 41 20.23 11.19 -1.91
N PRO A 42 20.95 12.16 -2.50
CA PRO A 42 22.37 12.37 -2.22
C PRO A 42 22.61 12.66 -0.74
N ALA A 43 23.67 12.07 -0.17
CA ALA A 43 24.02 12.24 1.25
C ALA A 43 24.22 13.72 1.64
N SER A 44 24.77 14.53 0.74
CA SER A 44 24.93 15.98 0.94
C SER A 44 23.59 16.71 1.12
N PHE A 45 22.54 16.26 0.43
CA PHE A 45 21.22 16.85 0.55
C PHE A 45 20.52 16.38 1.84
N LEU A 46 20.66 15.10 2.19
CA LEU A 46 20.15 14.57 3.47
C LEU A 46 20.73 15.31 4.69
N ALA A 47 22.01 15.68 4.63
CA ALA A 47 22.66 16.45 5.69
C ALA A 47 22.13 17.89 5.84
N ALA A 48 21.48 18.44 4.82
CA ALA A 48 20.94 19.79 4.79
C ALA A 48 19.42 19.84 5.10
N ILE A 49 18.80 18.71 5.46
CA ILE A 49 17.36 18.66 5.75
C ILE A 49 17.08 19.28 7.13
N ASP A 50 16.28 20.36 7.12
CA ASP A 50 15.76 20.94 8.36
C ASP A 50 14.56 20.14 8.91
N VAL A 51 13.72 19.60 8.02
CA VAL A 51 12.48 18.88 8.37
C VAL A 51 12.29 17.66 7.48
N GLU A 52 12.22 16.48 8.09
CA GLU A 52 11.92 15.21 7.42
C GLU A 52 10.49 14.77 7.77
N VAL A 53 9.67 14.49 6.75
CA VAL A 53 8.30 13.99 6.94
C VAL A 53 8.11 12.71 6.15
N THR A 54 7.85 11.61 6.84
CA THR A 54 7.47 10.34 6.22
C THR A 54 5.96 10.29 6.06
N ILE A 55 5.50 10.14 4.82
CA ILE A 55 4.07 9.97 4.51
C ILE A 55 3.74 8.48 4.60
N GLY A 56 2.96 8.10 5.61
CA GLY A 56 2.43 6.75 5.75
C GLY A 56 1.30 6.44 4.76
N VAL A 57 0.70 5.26 4.89
CA VAL A 57 -0.48 4.90 4.11
C VAL A 57 -1.61 5.90 4.41
N PRO A 58 -2.25 6.51 3.39
CA PRO A 58 -3.26 7.54 3.63
C PRO A 58 -4.48 6.94 4.34
N GLU A 59 -4.82 7.51 5.49
CA GLU A 59 -6.03 7.14 6.22
C GLU A 59 -7.29 7.56 5.46
N ILE A 60 -8.41 6.87 5.75
CA ILE A 60 -9.71 7.19 5.15
C ILE A 60 -10.12 8.64 5.40
N ALA A 61 -9.75 9.22 6.56
CA ALA A 61 -10.03 10.61 6.88
C ALA A 61 -9.32 11.58 5.91
N SER A 62 -8.04 11.32 5.62
CA SER A 62 -7.26 12.07 4.63
C SER A 62 -7.85 11.94 3.23
N ILE A 63 -8.26 10.73 2.83
CA ILE A 63 -8.89 10.50 1.52
C ILE A 63 -10.23 11.25 1.42
N ARG A 64 -11.06 11.21 2.46
CA ARG A 64 -12.33 11.98 2.51
C ARG A 64 -12.08 13.48 2.37
N ARG A 65 -11.03 14.00 3.02
CA ARG A 65 -10.65 15.41 2.92
C ARG A 65 -10.27 15.78 1.49
N VAL A 66 -9.44 14.97 0.83
CA VAL A 66 -9.06 15.21 -0.58
C VAL A 66 -10.29 15.15 -1.49
N ILE A 67 -11.19 14.18 -1.31
CA ILE A 67 -12.45 14.12 -2.10
C ILE A 67 -13.31 15.36 -1.85
N HIS A 68 -13.40 15.84 -0.61
CA HIS A 68 -14.15 17.06 -0.29
C HIS A 68 -13.54 18.31 -0.97
N GLU A 69 -12.22 18.35 -1.13
CA GLU A 69 -11.52 19.48 -1.74
C GLU A 69 -11.56 19.45 -3.27
N VAL A 70 -11.55 18.26 -3.87
CA VAL A 70 -11.48 18.06 -5.33
C VAL A 70 -12.87 17.89 -5.98
N CYS A 71 -13.81 17.28 -5.27
CA CYS A 71 -15.12 16.89 -5.81
C CYS A 71 -16.27 17.76 -5.24
N SER A 72 -17.39 17.81 -5.95
CA SER A 72 -18.63 18.37 -5.44
C SER A 72 -19.45 17.33 -4.67
N GLY A 73 -20.12 17.75 -3.59
CA GLY A 73 -20.95 16.89 -2.75
C GLY A 73 -20.20 16.25 -1.57
N SER A 74 -20.78 15.20 -0.99
CA SER A 74 -20.33 14.65 0.29
C SER A 74 -19.56 13.33 0.18
N PRO A 75 -18.37 13.19 0.81
CA PRO A 75 -17.60 11.95 0.85
C PRO A 75 -18.06 10.97 1.95
N ARG A 76 -19.15 11.26 2.68
CA ARG A 76 -19.62 10.44 3.82
C ARG A 76 -19.91 8.98 3.48
N GLY A 77 -20.22 8.68 2.22
CA GLY A 77 -20.47 7.32 1.74
C GLY A 77 -19.24 6.42 1.57
N LEU A 78 -18.02 6.96 1.71
CA LEU A 78 -16.78 6.20 1.57
C LEU A 78 -16.53 5.30 2.79
N LYS A 79 -16.28 4.01 2.59
CA LYS A 79 -15.95 3.02 3.63
C LYS A 79 -14.48 2.61 3.58
N VAL A 80 -13.97 2.02 4.65
CA VAL A 80 -12.56 1.55 4.73
C VAL A 80 -12.28 0.49 3.65
N GLY A 81 -13.20 -0.43 3.41
CA GLY A 81 -13.07 -1.43 2.34
C GLY A 81 -13.08 -0.85 0.92
N ASP A 82 -13.59 0.37 0.71
CA ASP A 82 -13.61 1.02 -0.61
C ASP A 82 -12.22 1.54 -1.01
N VAL A 83 -11.28 1.63 -0.06
CA VAL A 83 -9.90 2.14 -0.26
C VAL A 83 -8.82 1.16 0.18
N ALA A 84 -9.20 0.03 0.77
CA ALA A 84 -8.27 -0.99 1.21
C ALA A 84 -7.43 -1.52 0.04
N GLY A 85 -6.11 -1.57 0.22
CA GLY A 85 -5.17 -2.07 -0.78
C GLY A 85 -4.83 -1.09 -1.91
N LEU A 86 -5.48 0.08 -2.00
CA LEU A 86 -5.17 1.08 -3.01
C LEU A 86 -3.86 1.81 -2.70
N GLY A 87 -3.01 1.95 -3.72
CA GLY A 87 -1.81 2.77 -3.68
C GLY A 87 -2.05 4.19 -4.18
N LEU A 88 -0.98 4.98 -4.26
CA LEU A 88 -1.05 6.38 -4.68
C LEU A 88 -1.61 6.54 -6.10
N ILE A 89 -1.25 5.64 -7.01
CA ILE A 89 -1.66 5.71 -8.42
C ILE A 89 -3.17 5.44 -8.55
N GLU A 90 -3.68 4.43 -7.85
CA GLU A 90 -5.10 4.10 -7.84
C GLU A 90 -5.94 5.23 -7.23
N LEU A 91 -5.47 5.80 -6.12
CA LEU A 91 -6.13 6.95 -5.48
C LEU A 91 -6.13 8.18 -6.40
N ALA A 92 -4.98 8.51 -7.01
CA ALA A 92 -4.84 9.69 -7.87
C ALA A 92 -5.64 9.57 -9.19
N THR A 93 -5.80 8.36 -9.71
CA THR A 93 -6.60 8.13 -10.93
C THR A 93 -8.10 8.12 -10.65
N ALA A 94 -8.52 7.71 -9.44
CA ALA A 94 -9.92 7.69 -9.05
C ALA A 94 -10.45 9.07 -8.61
N ILE A 95 -9.64 9.84 -7.87
CA ILE A 95 -10.03 11.14 -7.30
C ILE A 95 -9.74 12.25 -8.30
N ARG A 96 -10.81 12.79 -8.91
CA ARG A 96 -10.76 13.85 -9.92
C ARG A 96 -11.98 14.78 -9.81
N PRO A 97 -11.91 16.00 -10.38
CA PRO A 97 -13.05 16.91 -10.36
C PRO A 97 -14.33 16.24 -10.90
N GLY A 98 -15.44 16.40 -10.17
CA GLY A 98 -16.71 15.72 -10.44
C GLY A 98 -17.49 15.45 -9.15
N ALA A 99 -18.55 14.63 -9.24
CA ALA A 99 -19.37 14.31 -8.07
C ALA A 99 -18.67 13.29 -7.14
N ALA A 100 -18.68 13.56 -5.83
CA ALA A 100 -18.07 12.68 -4.83
C ALA A 100 -18.62 11.24 -4.88
N LYS A 101 -19.92 11.08 -5.19
CA LYS A 101 -20.56 9.76 -5.35
C LYS A 101 -19.92 8.93 -6.45
N GLU A 102 -19.59 9.53 -7.60
CA GLU A 102 -18.93 8.83 -8.69
C GLU A 102 -17.48 8.48 -8.36
N THR A 103 -16.78 9.36 -7.65
CA THR A 103 -15.42 9.10 -7.17
C THR A 103 -15.39 7.91 -6.22
N ILE A 104 -16.33 7.83 -5.26
CA ILE A 104 -16.47 6.67 -4.36
C ILE A 104 -16.72 5.39 -5.17
N GLU A 105 -17.56 5.43 -6.19
CA GLU A 105 -17.85 4.26 -7.02
C GLU A 105 -16.63 3.83 -7.86
N ARG A 106 -15.80 4.78 -8.32
CA ARG A 106 -14.51 4.48 -8.96
C ARG A 106 -13.53 3.84 -7.97
N LEU A 107 -13.43 4.36 -6.75
CA LEU A 107 -12.59 3.79 -5.70
C LEU A 107 -13.00 2.35 -5.38
N ARG A 108 -14.31 2.06 -5.25
CA ARG A 108 -14.83 0.70 -5.10
C ARG A 108 -14.43 -0.24 -6.23
N ARG A 109 -14.60 0.20 -7.47
CA ARG A 109 -14.18 -0.59 -8.65
C ARG A 109 -12.67 -0.81 -8.67
N SER A 110 -11.90 0.21 -8.29
CA SER A 110 -10.45 0.13 -8.20
C SER A 110 -10.02 -0.82 -7.08
N SER A 111 -10.65 -0.81 -5.91
CA SER A 111 -10.29 -1.70 -4.79
C SER A 111 -10.66 -3.15 -5.09
N ALA A 112 -11.81 -3.39 -5.71
CA ALA A 112 -12.20 -4.71 -6.22
C ALA A 112 -11.20 -5.26 -7.26
N ASN A 113 -10.61 -4.39 -8.09
CA ASN A 113 -9.59 -4.79 -9.07
C ASN A 113 -8.17 -4.88 -8.47
N THR A 114 -7.83 -4.03 -7.51
CA THR A 114 -6.50 -3.97 -6.87
C THR A 114 -6.30 -5.10 -5.88
N THR A 115 -7.38 -5.64 -5.30
CA THR A 115 -7.35 -6.92 -4.58
C THR A 115 -6.81 -8.05 -5.46
N ARG A 116 -6.86 -7.91 -6.80
CA ARG A 116 -6.25 -8.83 -7.78
C ARG A 116 -4.77 -8.57 -8.08
N VAL A 117 -4.17 -7.49 -7.59
CA VAL A 117 -2.70 -7.37 -7.46
C VAL A 117 -2.27 -8.13 -6.20
N THR A 118 -2.78 -9.36 -6.09
CA THR A 118 -2.14 -10.43 -5.36
C THR A 118 -0.73 -10.55 -5.94
N LEU A 119 0.29 -10.82 -5.13
CA LEU A 119 1.43 -11.54 -5.68
C LEU A 119 0.83 -12.83 -6.25
N THR A 120 0.60 -12.87 -7.56
CA THR A 120 -0.07 -14.01 -8.16
C THR A 120 0.89 -15.17 -7.97
N PHE A 121 0.50 -16.14 -7.16
CA PHE A 121 1.15 -17.43 -7.07
C PHE A 121 0.31 -18.40 -7.92
N PRO A 122 0.31 -18.29 -9.27
CA PRO A 122 -0.57 -19.09 -10.12
C PRO A 122 -0.32 -20.60 -9.93
N SER A 123 0.88 -20.96 -9.46
CA SER A 123 1.32 -22.31 -9.12
C SER A 123 0.94 -22.78 -7.70
N ALA A 124 0.51 -21.91 -6.78
CA ALA A 124 0.15 -22.35 -5.44
C ALA A 124 -1.26 -22.97 -5.43
N PRO A 125 -1.46 -24.24 -5.05
CA PRO A 125 -2.77 -24.87 -4.99
C PRO A 125 -3.67 -24.19 -3.95
N LEU A 126 -4.98 -24.36 -4.03
CA LEU A 126 -5.88 -23.88 -2.97
C LEU A 126 -5.66 -24.70 -1.69
N VAL A 127 -5.99 -24.12 -0.53
CA VAL A 127 -5.87 -24.82 0.76
C VAL A 127 -6.62 -26.15 0.76
N VAL A 128 -7.77 -26.23 0.09
CA VAL A 128 -8.55 -27.48 -0.05
C VAL A 128 -7.79 -28.57 -0.81
N ASP A 129 -6.97 -28.19 -1.79
CA ASP A 129 -6.21 -29.10 -2.66
C ASP A 129 -4.87 -29.54 -2.04
N LEU A 130 -4.47 -28.97 -0.90
CA LEU A 130 -3.23 -29.34 -0.23
C LEU A 130 -3.31 -30.76 0.35
N VAL A 131 -2.27 -31.57 0.14
CA VAL A 131 -2.15 -32.92 0.68
C VAL A 131 -0.90 -32.99 1.57
N GLY A 132 -0.97 -33.73 2.68
CA GLY A 132 0.20 -34.00 3.54
C GLY A 132 0.53 -32.91 4.59
N TYR A 133 -0.33 -31.90 4.77
CA TYR A 133 -0.09 -30.81 5.72
C TYR A 133 -0.69 -31.03 7.13
N GLY A 134 -1.49 -32.10 7.33
CA GLY A 134 -2.05 -32.46 8.64
C GLY A 134 -2.74 -31.28 9.34
N ASP A 135 -2.37 -31.05 10.62
CA ASP A 135 -2.90 -29.97 11.46
C ASP A 135 -2.72 -28.58 10.84
N ALA A 136 -1.66 -28.37 10.05
CA ALA A 136 -1.43 -27.09 9.37
C ALA A 136 -2.48 -26.82 8.28
N LYS A 137 -3.04 -27.86 7.63
CA LYS A 137 -4.17 -27.71 6.68
C LYS A 137 -5.46 -27.35 7.41
N THR A 138 -5.71 -27.98 8.55
CA THR A 138 -6.88 -27.70 9.38
C THR A 138 -6.85 -26.24 9.86
N TRP A 139 -5.70 -25.80 10.36
CA TRP A 139 -5.49 -24.41 10.76
C TRP A 139 -5.62 -23.45 9.57
N ALA A 140 -5.02 -23.77 8.42
CA ALA A 140 -5.11 -22.95 7.21
C ALA A 140 -6.55 -22.77 6.73
N THR A 141 -7.36 -23.83 6.80
CA THR A 141 -8.79 -23.78 6.45
C THR A 141 -9.55 -22.84 7.38
N GLN A 142 -9.27 -22.90 8.69
CA GLN A 142 -9.87 -21.99 9.67
C GLN A 142 -9.45 -20.54 9.41
N ALA A 143 -8.17 -20.29 9.14
CA ALA A 143 -7.68 -18.94 8.85
C ALA A 143 -8.36 -18.33 7.61
N VAL A 144 -8.58 -19.11 6.55
CA VAL A 144 -9.33 -18.66 5.37
C VAL A 144 -10.76 -18.27 5.73
N GLN A 145 -11.41 -19.05 6.59
CA GLN A 145 -12.76 -18.73 7.07
C GLN A 145 -12.77 -17.44 7.91
N ASP A 146 -11.79 -17.26 8.79
CA ASP A 146 -11.65 -16.05 9.62
C ASP A 146 -11.54 -14.81 8.72
N PHE A 147 -10.76 -14.85 7.63
CA PHE A 147 -10.68 -13.75 6.66
C PHE A 147 -12.03 -13.45 5.98
N ALA A 148 -12.84 -14.47 5.67
CA ALA A 148 -14.18 -14.27 5.12
C ALA A 148 -15.11 -13.58 6.13
N GLU A 149 -15.03 -13.94 7.40
CA GLU A 149 -15.81 -13.31 8.47
C GLU A 149 -15.41 -11.85 8.72
N ILE A 150 -14.10 -11.54 8.72
CA ILE A 150 -13.60 -10.17 8.81
C ILE A 150 -14.12 -9.35 7.64
N ARG A 151 -14.08 -9.90 6.42
CA ARG A 151 -14.60 -9.24 5.22
C ARG A 151 -16.11 -8.97 5.31
N ALA A 152 -16.86 -9.85 5.97
CA ALA A 152 -18.28 -9.68 6.26
C ALA A 152 -18.56 -8.69 7.41
N GLY A 153 -17.52 -8.10 8.02
CA GLY A 153 -17.66 -7.11 9.09
C GLY A 153 -17.88 -7.71 10.48
N LYS A 154 -17.65 -9.02 10.66
CA LYS A 154 -17.63 -9.62 11.99
C LYS A 154 -16.29 -9.34 12.66
N TYR A 155 -16.32 -9.02 13.95
CA TYR A 155 -15.11 -9.01 14.76
C TYR A 155 -14.76 -10.44 15.17
N THR A 156 -13.83 -11.04 14.43
CA THR A 156 -13.14 -12.26 14.84
C THR A 156 -11.69 -11.93 15.20
N ARG A 157 -11.06 -12.78 16.02
CA ARG A 157 -9.68 -12.59 16.46
C ARG A 157 -8.73 -12.89 15.30
N LEU A 158 -7.80 -11.99 15.01
CA LEU A 158 -6.76 -12.22 14.01
C LEU A 158 -5.92 -13.45 14.41
N THR A 159 -5.91 -14.44 13.54
CA THR A 159 -5.20 -15.72 13.71
C THR A 159 -3.71 -15.54 13.42
N SER A 160 -2.85 -16.10 14.27
CA SER A 160 -1.41 -16.17 14.05
C SER A 160 -0.94 -17.61 14.23
N ALA A 161 0.07 -18.02 13.45
CA ALA A 161 0.68 -19.34 13.58
C ALA A 161 2.16 -19.29 13.25
N LEU A 162 2.89 -20.24 13.83
CA LEU A 162 4.29 -20.52 13.54
C LEU A 162 4.37 -21.87 12.80
N LEU A 163 4.89 -21.83 11.57
CA LEU A 163 5.14 -23.03 10.78
C LEU A 163 6.59 -23.49 10.99
N ALA A 164 6.79 -24.60 11.70
CA ALA A 164 8.10 -25.18 11.94
C ALA A 164 8.32 -26.44 11.08
N GLY A 165 9.53 -26.62 10.55
CA GLY A 165 9.92 -27.82 9.84
C GLY A 165 11.18 -27.64 8.99
N PRO A 166 11.79 -28.73 8.50
CA PRO A 166 12.97 -28.70 7.63
C PRO A 166 12.81 -27.77 6.41
N PRO A 167 13.90 -27.22 5.83
CA PRO A 167 13.80 -26.47 4.58
C PRO A 167 13.16 -27.34 3.49
N GLY A 168 12.34 -26.73 2.62
CA GLY A 168 11.65 -27.45 1.54
C GLY A 168 10.31 -28.11 1.90
N THR A 169 9.86 -28.08 3.16
CA THR A 169 8.55 -28.67 3.56
C THR A 169 7.32 -27.84 3.17
N GLY A 170 7.45 -26.88 2.26
CA GLY A 170 6.30 -26.13 1.75
C GLY A 170 5.71 -25.08 2.70
N LYS A 171 6.42 -24.62 3.73
CA LYS A 171 5.95 -23.53 4.64
C LYS A 171 5.55 -22.27 3.86
N THR A 172 6.39 -21.85 2.92
CA THR A 172 6.11 -20.70 2.04
C THR A 172 4.94 -21.00 1.11
N LEU A 173 4.85 -22.25 0.59
CA LEU A 173 3.75 -22.67 -0.27
C LEU A 173 2.41 -22.64 0.47
N LEU A 174 2.37 -23.08 1.73
CA LEU A 174 1.18 -23.01 2.58
C LEU A 174 0.72 -21.57 2.78
N ALA A 175 1.64 -20.64 3.05
CA ALA A 175 1.31 -19.22 3.18
C ALA A 175 0.75 -18.63 1.87
N GLN A 176 1.31 -19.01 0.72
CA GLN A 176 0.81 -18.62 -0.60
C GLN A 176 -0.59 -19.21 -0.87
N SER A 177 -0.81 -20.48 -0.53
CA SER A 177 -2.11 -21.14 -0.66
C SER A 177 -3.18 -20.49 0.21
N ILE A 178 -2.86 -20.12 1.46
CA ILE A 178 -3.78 -19.38 2.34
C ILE A 178 -4.15 -18.04 1.73
N ALA A 179 -3.16 -17.26 1.28
CA ALA A 179 -3.41 -15.95 0.68
C ALA A 179 -4.27 -16.05 -0.59
N ARG A 180 -3.99 -17.06 -1.43
CA ARG A 180 -4.78 -17.36 -2.65
C ARG A 180 -6.20 -17.78 -2.31
N SER A 181 -6.39 -18.67 -1.34
CA SER A 181 -7.72 -19.16 -0.94
C SER A 181 -8.56 -18.10 -0.22
N ALA A 182 -7.92 -17.22 0.55
CA ALA A 182 -8.60 -16.12 1.25
C ALA A 182 -8.79 -14.86 0.39
N ASP A 183 -8.25 -14.83 -0.84
CA ASP A 183 -8.25 -13.67 -1.73
C ASP A 183 -7.70 -12.41 -1.03
N VAL A 184 -6.52 -12.56 -0.41
CA VAL A 184 -5.83 -11.50 0.33
C VAL A 184 -4.39 -11.31 -0.18
N ARG A 185 -3.83 -10.13 0.09
CA ARG A 185 -2.44 -9.82 -0.22
C ARG A 185 -1.50 -10.53 0.76
N LEU A 186 -0.56 -11.33 0.24
CA LEU A 186 0.56 -11.85 1.03
C LEU A 186 1.69 -10.83 1.08
N VAL A 187 2.07 -10.38 2.27
CA VAL A 187 3.30 -9.59 2.49
C VAL A 187 4.35 -10.53 3.05
N ALA A 188 5.35 -10.88 2.24
CA ALA A 188 6.46 -11.72 2.68
C ALA A 188 7.64 -10.84 3.13
N THR A 189 8.22 -11.16 4.28
CA THR A 189 9.41 -10.50 4.83
C THR A 189 10.31 -11.54 5.48
N SER A 190 11.58 -11.20 5.73
CA SER A 190 12.53 -12.04 6.46
C SER A 190 13.18 -11.23 7.57
N VAL A 191 13.56 -11.91 8.66
CA VAL A 191 14.28 -11.27 9.77
C VAL A 191 15.59 -10.64 9.28
N ALA A 192 16.27 -11.26 8.31
CA ALA A 192 17.47 -10.71 7.70
C ALA A 192 17.25 -9.34 7.04
N ALA A 193 16.08 -9.11 6.43
CA ALA A 193 15.74 -7.83 5.80
C ALA A 193 15.46 -6.71 6.80
N TRP A 194 15.37 -7.00 8.10
CA TRP A 194 15.15 -5.98 9.14
C TRP A 194 16.47 -5.43 9.70
N PHE A 195 17.57 -6.14 9.47
CA PHE A 195 18.91 -5.78 9.93
C PHE A 195 19.83 -5.28 8.81
N SER A 196 19.30 -5.13 7.58
CA SER A 196 19.98 -4.57 6.41
C SER A 196 19.49 -3.15 6.14
#